data_AF-R1GK54-F1
#
_entry.id   AF-R1GK54-F1
#
_cell.length_a   1.000
_cell.length_b   1.000
_cell.length_c   1.000
_cell.angle_alpha   90.00
_cell.angle_beta   90.00
_cell.angle_gamma   90.00
#
_symmetry.space_group_name_H-M   'P 1'
#
loop_
_entity.id
_entity.type
_entity.pdbx_description
1 polymer ?
#
loop_
_entity_poly.entity_id
_entity_poly.type
_entity_poly.pdbx_seq_one_letter_code
_entity_poly.pdbx_strand_id
1 'polypeptide(L)'
;MPIDFTLTPAQEALKASARQFATSVLAPCRERYLKLPTQHERFLATQDAYRQLVEGGWIAMQIPAAHGGTRQSLIDVALVCEEFFAADSSLPITWLVTGLGLAPIFMYGTEAQKKEFLAPFLKREGTPLAALGFSEPTGSANWLQNEGGKGIQTFACIEGDEVVINGGKIWASSSGGWDFQGPDLLCLVCRFGDASSPGPPLSTIGIVVLTRADFTSPANRNGAFAVTSDIETHGFRAHSGPRTRFTDFRVPARNILAHAGRGALVNVAAFTESAALVGAGAAGLMRSCFNRTLAVCTTDKCGGAAPTVAHQSVADLLVSMKARQETTRYLTWKACHYLDTAGEAELAYVAKVYGSEAAVQCVLEGMQAVGVSAYDAEQPYVRLLEMLLGTVVEDVSPINLVYHVQITPKSWCNGSDRCFIAQNGAKQEVYVDWDASGKPRKWVGIPGTIRNLDVDVTFRCEAPAGAALCAWMRTPYKEYAVVDWVPGTPEMPRGHPVGKQMSMRAPSSTGIFEVYCVVGEDNCRGEGDGYFQYDGLDEYHWHW
;
A
#
# COMPACT_ATOMS: atom_id res chain seq x y z
N MET A 1 -6.86 -25.18 14.77
CA MET A 1 -5.46 -25.55 14.43
C MET A 1 -4.54 -24.81 15.38
N PRO A 2 -3.43 -25.43 15.85
CA PRO A 2 -2.40 -24.70 16.60
C PRO A 2 -1.79 -23.60 15.71
N ILE A 3 -1.41 -22.48 16.30
CA ILE A 3 -0.66 -21.43 15.61
C ILE A 3 0.78 -21.92 15.44
N ASP A 4 1.30 -21.88 14.21
CA ASP A 4 2.65 -22.31 13.85
C ASP A 4 3.48 -21.12 13.36
N PHE A 5 4.67 -20.94 13.93
CA PHE A 5 5.62 -19.88 13.58
C PHE A 5 6.88 -20.42 12.88
N THR A 6 6.89 -21.72 12.57
CA THR A 6 8.02 -22.38 11.92
C THR A 6 8.12 -21.92 10.47
N LEU A 7 9.30 -21.45 10.06
CA LEU A 7 9.57 -21.13 8.66
C LEU A 7 9.63 -22.42 7.84
N THR A 8 9.06 -22.36 6.65
CA THR A 8 9.21 -23.46 5.69
C THR A 8 10.67 -23.60 5.24
N PRO A 9 11.10 -24.78 4.73
CA PRO A 9 12.45 -24.93 4.18
C PRO A 9 12.80 -23.91 3.09
N ALA A 10 11.80 -23.53 2.27
CA ALA A 10 11.97 -22.50 1.25
C ALA A 10 12.20 -21.11 1.87
N GLN A 11 11.47 -20.77 2.93
CA GLN A 11 11.65 -19.51 3.67
C GLN A 11 12.98 -19.44 4.40
N GLU A 12 13.46 -20.53 5.00
CA GLU A 12 14.80 -20.59 5.60
C GLU A 12 15.90 -20.42 4.55
N ALA A 13 15.77 -21.08 3.39
CA ALA A 13 16.70 -20.91 2.27
C ALA A 13 16.69 -19.46 1.73
N LEU A 14 15.51 -18.85 1.60
CA LEU A 14 15.34 -17.47 1.18
C LEU A 14 16.02 -16.50 2.16
N LYS A 15 15.77 -16.66 3.46
CA LYS A 15 16.40 -15.88 4.53
C LYS A 15 17.92 -16.03 4.53
N ALA A 16 18.43 -17.25 4.35
CA ALA A 16 19.88 -17.49 4.25
C ALA A 16 20.50 -16.79 3.02
N SER A 17 19.84 -16.88 1.87
CA SER A 17 20.28 -16.20 0.63
C SER A 17 20.28 -14.67 0.80
N ALA A 18 19.21 -14.11 1.37
CA ALA A 18 19.12 -12.68 1.64
C ALA A 18 20.22 -12.21 2.62
N ARG A 19 20.51 -12.98 3.67
CA ARG A 19 21.61 -12.69 4.60
C ARG A 19 22.97 -12.71 3.92
N GLN A 20 23.20 -13.66 3.01
CA GLN A 20 24.43 -13.74 2.24
C GLN A 20 24.58 -12.51 1.34
N PHE A 21 23.52 -12.11 0.62
CA PHE A 21 23.51 -10.90 -0.20
C PHE A 21 23.75 -9.64 0.64
N ALA A 22 23.08 -9.54 1.79
CA ALA A 22 23.23 -8.44 2.73
C ALA A 22 24.68 -8.29 3.22
N THR A 23 25.35 -9.40 3.50
CA THR A 23 26.73 -9.41 3.99
C THR A 23 27.74 -9.13 2.88
N SER A 24 27.53 -9.70 1.69
CA SER A 24 28.50 -9.65 0.58
C SER A 24 28.36 -8.41 -0.32
N VAL A 25 27.18 -7.82 -0.40
CA VAL A 25 26.86 -6.70 -1.30
C VAL A 25 26.47 -5.44 -0.54
N LEU A 26 25.46 -5.54 0.34
CA LEU A 26 24.91 -4.35 1.02
C LEU A 26 25.91 -3.72 2.01
N ALA A 27 26.52 -4.53 2.88
CA ALA A 27 27.46 -4.01 3.88
C ALA A 27 28.70 -3.33 3.25
N PRO A 28 29.38 -3.90 2.24
CA PRO A 28 30.47 -3.23 1.54
C PRO A 28 30.03 -2.00 0.70
N CYS A 29 28.80 -2.01 0.18
CA CYS A 29 28.23 -0.83 -0.48
C CYS A 29 28.07 0.33 0.52
N ARG A 30 27.54 0.05 1.71
CA ARG A 30 27.41 1.02 2.80
C ARG A 30 28.72 1.66 3.20
N GLU A 31 29.76 0.87 3.39
CA GLU A 31 31.09 1.37 3.76
C GLU A 31 31.68 2.32 2.69
N ARG A 32 31.37 2.09 1.42
CA ARG A 32 31.79 2.97 0.32
C ARG A 32 30.99 4.26 0.30
N TYR A 33 29.66 4.18 0.24
CA TYR A 33 28.85 5.39 0.07
C TYR A 33 28.98 6.32 1.28
N LEU A 34 29.16 5.81 2.52
CA LEU A 34 29.23 6.67 3.71
C LEU A 34 30.41 7.66 3.70
N LYS A 35 31.39 7.45 2.81
CA LYS A 35 32.55 8.34 2.63
C LYS A 35 32.27 9.50 1.67
N LEU A 36 31.14 9.51 0.97
CA LEU A 36 30.81 10.50 -0.05
C LEU A 36 30.02 11.68 0.55
N PRO A 37 30.30 12.91 0.10
CA PRO A 37 29.86 14.12 0.81
C PRO A 37 28.39 14.46 0.57
N THR A 38 27.84 14.20 -0.62
CA THR A 38 26.46 14.57 -0.96
C THR A 38 25.51 13.37 -1.08
N GLN A 39 24.22 13.62 -0.89
CA GLN A 39 23.14 12.63 -1.00
C GLN A 39 23.14 11.95 -2.37
N HIS A 40 23.29 12.74 -3.44
CA HIS A 40 23.24 12.23 -4.79
C HIS A 40 24.45 11.34 -5.12
N GLU A 41 25.67 11.75 -4.73
CA GLU A 41 26.86 10.92 -4.91
C GLU A 41 26.75 9.61 -4.13
N ARG A 42 26.20 9.66 -2.92
CA ARG A 42 25.90 8.47 -2.13
C ARG A 42 24.92 7.54 -2.83
N PHE A 43 23.82 8.08 -3.34
CA PHE A 43 22.82 7.32 -4.10
C PHE A 43 23.42 6.68 -5.36
N LEU A 44 24.15 7.45 -6.18
CA LEU A 44 24.84 6.94 -7.37
C LEU A 44 25.83 5.82 -7.05
N ALA A 45 26.55 5.92 -5.92
CA ALA A 45 27.48 4.88 -5.48
C ALA A 45 26.80 3.54 -5.13
N THR A 46 25.46 3.51 -5.01
CA THR A 46 24.70 2.27 -4.81
C THR A 46 24.31 1.57 -6.12
N GLN A 47 24.46 2.22 -7.27
CA GLN A 47 23.93 1.73 -8.55
C GLN A 47 24.46 0.34 -8.93
N ASP A 48 25.76 0.07 -8.71
CA ASP A 48 26.33 -1.26 -8.98
C ASP A 48 25.78 -2.35 -8.06
N ALA A 49 25.56 -2.02 -6.78
CA ALA A 49 24.93 -2.93 -5.83
C ALA A 49 23.44 -3.14 -6.14
N TYR A 50 22.75 -2.11 -6.65
CA TYR A 50 21.38 -2.22 -7.16
C TYR A 50 21.31 -3.10 -8.41
N ARG A 51 22.28 -3.03 -9.32
CA ARG A 51 22.38 -3.94 -10.48
C ARG A 51 22.49 -5.40 -10.02
N GLN A 52 23.37 -5.69 -9.07
CA GLN A 52 23.47 -7.03 -8.47
C GLN A 52 22.16 -7.44 -7.78
N LEU A 53 21.44 -6.48 -7.22
CA LEU A 53 20.12 -6.72 -6.62
C LEU A 53 19.09 -7.14 -7.68
N VAL A 54 19.10 -6.48 -8.84
CA VAL A 54 18.22 -6.79 -9.99
C VAL A 54 18.56 -8.18 -10.56
N GLU A 55 19.85 -8.45 -10.81
CA GLU A 55 20.36 -9.73 -11.32
C GLU A 55 20.02 -10.91 -10.38
N GLY A 56 20.09 -10.67 -9.06
CA GLY A 56 19.70 -11.63 -8.02
C GLY A 56 18.20 -11.94 -7.97
N GLY A 57 17.37 -11.23 -8.75
CA GLY A 57 15.92 -11.44 -8.79
C GLY A 57 15.15 -10.81 -7.63
N TRP A 58 15.79 -9.97 -6.81
CA TRP A 58 15.15 -9.34 -5.66
C TRP A 58 14.12 -8.28 -6.07
N ILE A 59 14.17 -7.70 -7.27
CA ILE A 59 13.06 -6.86 -7.76
C ILE A 59 11.84 -7.71 -8.13
N ALA A 60 12.05 -8.80 -8.86
CA ALA A 60 10.98 -9.71 -9.25
C ALA A 60 10.26 -10.32 -8.04
N MET A 61 10.94 -10.50 -6.90
CA MET A 61 10.31 -10.99 -5.67
C MET A 61 9.29 -10.04 -5.05
N GLN A 62 9.27 -8.76 -5.44
CA GLN A 62 8.27 -7.81 -4.94
C GLN A 62 6.98 -7.85 -5.75
N ILE A 63 7.01 -8.48 -6.93
CA ILE A 63 5.88 -8.62 -7.84
C ILE A 63 5.23 -10.01 -7.61
N PRO A 64 3.90 -10.10 -7.45
CA PRO A 64 3.18 -11.37 -7.38
C PRO A 64 3.52 -12.33 -8.52
N ALA A 65 3.63 -13.62 -8.21
CA ALA A 65 3.87 -14.66 -9.23
C ALA A 65 2.82 -14.65 -10.35
N ALA A 66 1.56 -14.32 -10.03
CA ALA A 66 0.47 -14.14 -11.00
C ALA A 66 0.74 -13.05 -12.05
N HIS A 67 1.69 -12.14 -11.81
CA HIS A 67 2.08 -11.06 -12.71
C HIS A 67 3.51 -11.22 -13.23
N GLY A 68 4.02 -12.46 -13.26
CA GLY A 68 5.35 -12.82 -13.79
C GLY A 68 6.50 -12.62 -12.80
N GLY A 69 6.24 -12.12 -11.60
CA GLY A 69 7.24 -12.02 -10.54
C GLY A 69 7.50 -13.35 -9.83
N THR A 70 8.13 -13.28 -8.66
CA THR A 70 8.45 -14.45 -7.84
C THR A 70 7.91 -14.37 -6.41
N ARG A 71 7.12 -13.34 -6.08
CA ARG A 71 6.49 -13.20 -4.75
C ARG A 71 5.45 -14.31 -4.56
N GLN A 72 5.66 -15.16 -3.55
CA GLN A 72 4.69 -16.18 -3.12
C GLN A 72 3.84 -15.65 -1.96
N SER A 73 4.46 -14.98 -1.00
CA SER A 73 3.79 -14.30 0.11
C SER A 73 4.47 -12.98 0.49
N LEU A 74 3.76 -12.08 1.16
CA LEU A 74 4.33 -10.89 1.81
C LEU A 74 5.26 -11.25 2.96
N ILE A 75 5.06 -12.40 3.62
CA ILE A 75 6.01 -12.91 4.63
C ILE A 75 7.40 -13.12 4.01
N ASP A 76 7.47 -13.65 2.79
CA ASP A 76 8.76 -13.86 2.11
C ASP A 76 9.49 -12.53 1.87
N VAL A 77 8.74 -11.48 1.51
CA VAL A 77 9.30 -10.12 1.37
C VAL A 77 9.74 -9.58 2.73
N ALA A 78 8.96 -9.79 3.79
CA ALA A 78 9.31 -9.37 5.15
C ALA A 78 10.59 -10.06 5.66
N LEU A 79 10.81 -11.34 5.36
CA LEU A 79 12.03 -12.07 5.72
C LEU A 79 13.27 -11.47 5.04
N VAL A 80 13.18 -11.19 3.74
CA VAL A 80 14.29 -10.55 3.01
C VAL A 80 14.52 -9.12 3.49
N CYS A 81 13.45 -8.37 3.73
CA CYS A 81 13.49 -7.02 4.29
C CYS A 81 14.26 -6.99 5.62
N GLU A 82 13.95 -7.89 6.56
CA GLU A 82 14.65 -7.95 7.84
C GLU A 82 16.16 -8.21 7.68
N GLU A 83 16.54 -9.15 6.78
CA GLU A 83 17.94 -9.47 6.52
C GLU A 83 18.69 -8.30 5.88
N PHE A 84 18.06 -7.62 4.93
CA PHE A 84 18.62 -6.46 4.25
C PHE A 84 18.81 -5.27 5.20
N PHE A 85 17.77 -4.92 5.97
CA PHE A 85 17.81 -3.79 6.90
C PHE A 85 18.75 -4.00 8.09
N ALA A 86 19.03 -5.24 8.47
CA ALA A 86 20.05 -5.53 9.47
C ALA A 86 21.47 -5.15 8.99
N ALA A 87 21.71 -5.13 7.67
CA ALA A 87 23.00 -4.85 7.07
C ALA A 87 23.12 -3.44 6.48
N ASP A 88 22.07 -2.85 5.94
CA ASP A 88 22.06 -1.49 5.38
C ASP A 88 20.64 -0.89 5.39
N SER A 89 20.51 0.44 5.39
CA SER A 89 19.19 1.08 5.31
C SER A 89 18.89 1.71 3.94
N SER A 90 19.90 2.12 3.18
CA SER A 90 19.71 3.03 2.02
C SER A 90 19.42 2.28 0.72
N LEU A 91 20.15 1.21 0.44
CA LEU A 91 19.85 0.37 -0.71
C LEU A 91 18.57 -0.47 -0.49
N PRO A 92 18.31 -1.03 0.71
CA PRO A 92 17.05 -1.71 0.99
C PRO A 92 15.81 -0.82 0.89
N ILE A 93 15.89 0.46 1.27
CA ILE A 93 14.75 1.37 1.03
C ILE A 93 14.53 1.62 -0.46
N THR A 94 15.60 1.76 -1.25
CA THR A 94 15.53 1.90 -2.72
C THR A 94 14.90 0.65 -3.37
N TRP A 95 15.19 -0.53 -2.82
CA TRP A 95 14.52 -1.77 -3.19
C TRP A 95 13.02 -1.74 -2.84
N LEU A 96 12.64 -1.53 -1.57
CA LEU A 96 11.24 -1.51 -1.13
C LEU A 96 10.38 -0.50 -1.88
N VAL A 97 10.89 0.71 -2.11
CA VAL A 97 10.14 1.77 -2.81
C VAL A 97 9.98 1.50 -4.30
N THR A 98 10.86 0.69 -4.89
CA THR A 98 10.62 0.15 -6.24
C THR A 98 9.37 -0.73 -6.21
N GLY A 99 9.23 -1.62 -5.22
CA GLY A 99 8.00 -2.40 -5.04
C GLY A 99 6.76 -1.53 -4.81
N LEU A 100 6.87 -0.49 -3.98
CA LEU A 100 5.79 0.48 -3.75
C LEU A 100 5.38 1.21 -5.04
N GLY A 101 6.32 1.59 -5.90
CA GLY A 101 6.05 2.21 -7.20
C GLY A 101 5.35 1.27 -8.18
N LEU A 102 5.56 -0.04 -8.07
CA LEU A 102 4.94 -1.07 -8.91
C LEU A 102 3.58 -1.56 -8.38
N ALA A 103 3.32 -1.41 -7.08
CA ALA A 103 2.10 -1.88 -6.42
C ALA A 103 0.80 -1.39 -7.08
N PRO A 104 0.64 -0.10 -7.42
CA PRO A 104 -0.55 0.36 -8.13
C PRO A 104 -0.82 -0.42 -9.44
N ILE A 105 0.24 -0.79 -10.17
CA ILE A 105 0.14 -1.45 -11.48
C ILE A 105 -0.29 -2.90 -11.32
N PHE A 106 0.40 -3.68 -10.48
CA PHE A 106 0.06 -5.09 -10.36
C PHE A 106 -1.27 -5.31 -9.63
N MET A 107 -1.70 -4.37 -8.77
CA MET A 107 -3.00 -4.47 -8.09
C MET A 107 -4.18 -3.98 -8.94
N TYR A 108 -4.02 -2.89 -9.70
CA TYR A 108 -5.15 -2.19 -10.33
C TYR A 108 -4.98 -1.90 -11.83
N GLY A 109 -3.81 -2.19 -12.40
CA GLY A 109 -3.58 -2.02 -13.83
C GLY A 109 -4.40 -2.99 -14.67
N THR A 110 -4.70 -2.60 -15.90
CA THR A 110 -5.22 -3.55 -16.90
C THR A 110 -4.17 -4.58 -17.25
N GLU A 111 -4.54 -5.71 -17.84
CA GLU A 111 -3.58 -6.74 -18.26
C GLU A 111 -2.55 -6.20 -19.27
N ALA A 112 -2.97 -5.28 -20.14
CA ALA A 112 -2.06 -4.57 -21.05
C ALA A 112 -1.04 -3.72 -20.29
N GLN A 113 -1.50 -2.92 -19.32
CA GLN A 113 -0.63 -2.08 -18.48
C GLN A 113 0.31 -2.93 -17.62
N LYS A 114 -0.17 -4.02 -17.00
CA LYS A 114 0.67 -4.94 -16.23
C LYS A 114 1.77 -5.54 -17.11
N LYS A 115 1.42 -6.06 -18.29
CA LYS A 115 2.39 -6.66 -19.21
C LYS A 115 3.43 -5.66 -19.69
N GLU A 116 3.01 -4.45 -20.06
CA GLU A 116 3.91 -3.41 -20.57
C GLU A 116 4.79 -2.83 -19.47
N PHE A 117 4.18 -2.36 -18.38
CA PHE A 117 4.86 -1.55 -17.37
C PHE A 117 5.67 -2.37 -16.36
N LEU A 118 5.33 -3.64 -16.12
CA LEU A 118 6.13 -4.51 -15.26
C LEU A 118 7.32 -5.13 -16.02
N ALA A 119 7.29 -5.17 -17.36
CA ALA A 119 8.31 -5.86 -18.16
C ALA A 119 9.75 -5.44 -17.83
N PRO A 120 10.11 -4.14 -17.68
CA PRO A 120 11.49 -3.75 -17.34
C PRO A 120 11.99 -4.37 -16.02
N PHE A 121 11.09 -4.55 -15.04
CA PHE A 121 11.41 -5.02 -13.70
C PHE A 121 11.48 -6.56 -13.59
N LEU A 122 11.03 -7.27 -14.63
CA LEU A 122 11.03 -8.74 -14.69
C LEU A 122 12.27 -9.32 -15.40
N LYS A 123 13.01 -8.51 -16.17
CA LYS A 123 14.13 -8.98 -17.00
C LYS A 123 15.39 -9.40 -16.22
N ARG A 124 15.52 -8.97 -14.96
CA ARG A 124 16.72 -9.19 -14.12
C ARG A 124 18.01 -8.65 -14.76
N GLU A 125 17.90 -7.54 -15.47
CA GLU A 125 19.02 -6.84 -16.08
C GLU A 125 18.91 -5.33 -15.84
N GLY A 126 20.03 -4.62 -15.94
CA GLY A 126 20.07 -3.17 -15.75
C GLY A 126 19.79 -2.73 -14.32
N THR A 127 19.33 -1.49 -14.17
CA THR A 127 19.03 -0.86 -12.88
C THR A 127 17.69 -0.12 -12.91
N PRO A 128 16.57 -0.79 -13.28
CA PRO A 128 15.30 -0.12 -13.43
C PRO A 128 14.78 0.40 -12.08
N LEU A 129 14.37 1.66 -12.03
CA LEU A 129 13.78 2.28 -10.84
C LEU A 129 12.29 2.53 -11.02
N ALA A 130 11.51 2.23 -9.98
CA ALA A 130 10.11 2.62 -9.89
C ALA A 130 9.89 3.53 -8.68
N ALA A 131 8.90 4.42 -8.78
CA ALA A 131 8.56 5.36 -7.73
C ALA A 131 7.04 5.57 -7.62
N LEU A 132 6.57 5.90 -6.41
CA LEU A 132 5.21 6.38 -6.16
C LEU A 132 5.27 7.88 -5.81
N GLY A 133 4.81 8.72 -6.74
CA GLY A 133 4.80 10.17 -6.60
C GLY A 133 3.57 10.66 -5.85
N PHE A 134 3.59 10.58 -4.52
CA PHE A 134 2.48 11.02 -3.67
C PHE A 134 2.75 12.38 -3.00
N SER A 135 3.79 12.45 -2.17
CA SER A 135 4.11 13.59 -1.30
C SER A 135 4.44 14.88 -2.05
N GLU A 136 4.02 16.01 -1.48
CA GLU A 136 4.10 17.33 -2.11
C GLU A 136 4.74 18.39 -1.20
N PRO A 137 5.35 19.45 -1.75
CA PRO A 137 5.97 20.52 -0.96
C PRO A 137 5.05 21.19 0.05
N THR A 138 3.74 21.19 -0.20
CA THR A 138 2.71 21.74 0.71
C THR A 138 2.27 20.76 1.80
N GLY A 139 2.84 19.55 1.84
CA GLY A 139 2.45 18.45 2.72
C GLY A 139 1.32 17.59 2.15
N SER A 140 1.37 16.29 2.46
CA SER A 140 0.40 15.28 1.99
C SER A 140 -0.48 14.72 3.11
N ALA A 141 -0.25 15.09 4.37
CA ALA A 141 -1.04 14.65 5.52
C ALA A 141 -2.55 14.92 5.38
N ASN A 142 -2.92 16.05 4.74
CA ASN A 142 -4.31 16.50 4.58
C ASN A 142 -4.81 16.33 3.13
N TRP A 143 -4.23 15.39 2.37
CA TRP A 143 -4.50 15.22 0.94
C TRP A 143 -5.96 14.92 0.58
N LEU A 144 -6.72 14.29 1.50
CA LEU A 144 -8.16 14.00 1.36
C LEU A 144 -9.08 14.92 2.17
N GLN A 145 -8.53 15.92 2.88
CA GLN A 145 -9.34 16.80 3.70
C GLN A 145 -10.24 17.68 2.81
N ASN A 146 -11.57 17.53 2.95
CA ASN A 146 -12.55 18.29 2.17
C ASN A 146 -12.54 19.79 2.51
N GLU A 147 -12.73 20.15 3.78
CA GLU A 147 -12.84 21.54 4.22
C GLU A 147 -11.50 22.07 4.76
N GLY A 148 -11.05 23.23 4.25
CA GLY A 148 -9.85 23.93 4.73
C GLY A 148 -8.52 23.31 4.32
N GLY A 149 -8.51 22.13 3.70
CA GLY A 149 -7.32 21.49 3.14
C GLY A 149 -7.07 21.92 1.69
N LYS A 150 -5.80 22.12 1.32
CA LYS A 150 -5.43 22.31 -0.10
C LYS A 150 -5.60 21.01 -0.91
N GLY A 151 -5.44 19.85 -0.25
CA GLY A 151 -5.38 18.56 -0.91
C GLY A 151 -4.12 18.42 -1.77
N ILE A 152 -4.10 17.43 -2.66
CA ILE A 152 -3.08 17.31 -3.72
C ILE A 152 -3.15 18.54 -4.64
N GLN A 153 -1.98 19.07 -4.99
CA GLN A 153 -1.72 20.26 -5.81
C GLN A 153 -0.98 19.93 -7.12
N THR A 154 -0.64 18.66 -7.34
CA THR A 154 -0.27 18.17 -8.67
C THR A 154 -1.53 17.86 -9.46
N PHE A 155 -1.83 18.69 -10.47
CA PHE A 155 -3.02 18.60 -11.29
C PHE A 155 -2.77 17.83 -12.58
N ALA A 156 -3.79 17.11 -13.03
CA ALA A 156 -3.84 16.45 -14.32
C ALA A 156 -5.11 16.86 -15.07
N CYS A 157 -4.98 17.23 -16.35
CA CYS A 157 -6.10 17.52 -17.24
C CYS A 157 -6.04 16.60 -18.46
N ILE A 158 -7.18 16.07 -18.89
CA ILE A 158 -7.27 15.28 -20.13
C ILE A 158 -7.52 16.26 -21.28
N GLU A 159 -6.59 16.31 -22.23
CA GLU A 159 -6.65 17.14 -23.43
C GLU A 159 -6.58 16.23 -24.67
N GLY A 160 -7.74 15.89 -25.23
CA GLY A 160 -7.81 14.96 -26.36
C GLY A 160 -7.36 13.55 -25.98
N ASP A 161 -6.29 13.07 -26.61
CA ASP A 161 -5.67 11.77 -26.35
C ASP A 161 -4.48 11.83 -25.38
N GLU A 162 -4.24 12.99 -24.76
CA GLU A 162 -3.16 13.21 -23.79
C GLU A 162 -3.68 13.62 -22.40
N VAL A 163 -2.81 13.47 -21.42
CA VAL A 163 -2.92 14.03 -20.08
C VAL A 163 -1.81 15.05 -19.89
N VAL A 164 -2.17 16.27 -19.50
CA VAL A 164 -1.25 17.35 -19.17
C VAL A 164 -1.14 17.47 -17.65
N ILE A 165 0.09 17.46 -17.14
CA ILE A 165 0.40 17.42 -15.72
C ILE A 165 1.15 18.68 -15.31
N ASN A 166 0.68 19.31 -14.24
CA ASN A 166 1.28 20.51 -13.65
C ASN A 166 1.35 20.39 -12.13
N GLY A 167 2.52 20.62 -11.55
CA GLY A 167 2.69 20.60 -10.10
C GLY A 167 4.08 20.22 -9.66
N GLY A 168 4.20 19.66 -8.45
CA GLY A 168 5.50 19.24 -7.93
C GLY A 168 5.38 18.21 -6.82
N LYS A 169 6.34 17.29 -6.80
CA LYS A 169 6.48 16.26 -5.77
C LYS A 169 7.75 16.48 -4.96
N ILE A 170 7.81 15.84 -3.81
CA ILE A 170 8.96 15.83 -2.93
C ILE A 170 8.94 14.51 -2.14
N TRP A 171 10.10 14.03 -1.71
CA TRP A 171 10.26 12.79 -0.92
C TRP A 171 9.92 11.50 -1.66
N ALA A 172 9.40 11.57 -2.88
CA ALA A 172 9.15 10.40 -3.71
C ALA A 172 10.49 9.76 -4.08
N SER A 173 10.81 8.69 -3.36
CA SER A 173 11.99 7.88 -3.53
C SER A 173 12.20 7.46 -4.98
N SER A 174 13.42 7.64 -5.48
CA SER A 174 13.84 7.31 -6.84
C SER A 174 13.13 8.10 -7.95
N SER A 175 12.29 9.10 -7.63
CA SER A 175 11.52 9.86 -8.62
C SER A 175 12.35 10.75 -9.55
N GLY A 176 13.64 10.95 -9.27
CA GLY A 176 14.58 11.56 -10.21
C GLY A 176 15.21 10.56 -11.18
N GLY A 177 15.16 9.25 -10.92
CA GLY A 177 16.03 8.28 -11.57
C GLY A 177 17.50 8.46 -11.17
N TRP A 178 18.39 7.63 -11.73
CA TRP A 178 19.84 7.71 -11.45
C TRP A 178 20.45 9.03 -11.92
N ASP A 179 19.93 9.62 -12.99
CA ASP A 179 20.52 10.76 -13.70
C ASP A 179 19.68 12.04 -13.64
N PHE A 180 18.68 12.08 -12.75
CA PHE A 180 17.71 13.17 -12.64
C PHE A 180 16.87 13.43 -13.90
N GLN A 181 16.81 12.47 -14.84
CA GLN A 181 15.96 12.51 -16.03
C GLN A 181 14.68 11.66 -15.89
N GLY A 182 14.28 11.35 -14.65
CA GLY A 182 13.09 10.57 -14.32
C GLY A 182 13.39 9.06 -14.19
N PRO A 183 12.61 8.32 -13.39
CA PRO A 183 12.79 6.88 -13.23
C PRO A 183 12.33 6.11 -14.47
N ASP A 184 12.58 4.80 -14.47
CA ASP A 184 12.02 3.89 -15.47
C ASP A 184 10.48 3.88 -15.40
N LEU A 185 9.94 4.02 -14.18
CA LEU A 185 8.51 4.12 -13.93
C LEU A 185 8.17 5.04 -12.74
N LEU A 186 7.17 5.89 -12.91
CA LEU A 186 6.58 6.71 -11.83
C LEU A 186 5.06 6.57 -11.86
N CYS A 187 4.47 5.96 -10.83
CA CYS A 187 3.04 6.10 -10.56
C CYS A 187 2.82 7.46 -9.88
N LEU A 188 2.30 8.44 -10.61
CA LEU A 188 2.10 9.80 -10.12
C LEU A 188 0.66 9.99 -9.63
N VAL A 189 0.50 10.30 -8.35
CA VAL A 189 -0.81 10.65 -7.78
C VAL A 189 -1.11 12.11 -8.12
N CYS A 190 -2.20 12.31 -8.85
CA CYS A 190 -2.64 13.62 -9.33
C CYS A 190 -4.07 13.90 -8.91
N ARG A 191 -4.43 15.18 -8.90
CA ARG A 191 -5.80 15.66 -8.84
C ARG A 191 -6.28 16.00 -10.24
N PHE A 192 -7.32 15.31 -10.70
CA PHE A 192 -7.92 15.56 -12.00
C PHE A 192 -8.88 16.75 -11.93
N GLY A 193 -8.79 17.64 -12.91
CA GLY A 193 -9.67 18.82 -13.04
C GLY A 193 -8.93 20.14 -13.00
N ASP A 194 -9.68 21.23 -12.90
CA ASP A 194 -9.16 22.59 -12.91
C ASP A 194 -8.62 23.00 -11.54
N ALA A 195 -7.37 23.47 -11.50
CA ALA A 195 -6.75 24.01 -10.29
C ALA A 195 -7.51 25.21 -9.69
N SER A 196 -8.23 25.98 -10.51
CA SER A 196 -9.04 27.11 -10.05
C SER A 196 -10.32 26.67 -9.30
N SER A 197 -10.80 25.46 -9.56
CA SER A 197 -12.01 24.89 -8.95
C SER A 197 -11.87 23.37 -8.77
N PRO A 198 -11.05 22.92 -7.82
CA PRO A 198 -10.45 21.58 -7.87
C PRO A 198 -11.37 20.45 -7.34
N GLY A 199 -12.68 20.69 -7.18
CA GLY A 199 -13.68 19.71 -6.73
C GLY A 199 -13.40 19.08 -5.35
N PRO A 200 -14.19 18.11 -4.87
CA PRO A 200 -13.85 17.37 -3.65
C PRO A 200 -12.63 16.46 -3.86
N PRO A 201 -11.66 16.40 -2.92
CA PRO A 201 -10.46 15.55 -3.04
C PRO A 201 -10.76 14.10 -3.39
N LEU A 202 -11.63 13.41 -2.62
CA LEU A 202 -11.88 11.98 -2.83
C LEU A 202 -12.35 11.65 -4.25
N SER A 203 -13.18 12.49 -4.86
CA SER A 203 -13.70 12.30 -6.22
C SER A 203 -12.76 12.75 -7.34
N THR A 204 -11.65 13.42 -6.99
CA THR A 204 -10.74 14.03 -7.99
C THR A 204 -9.36 13.38 -8.01
N ILE A 205 -8.97 12.58 -7.02
CA ILE A 205 -7.70 11.88 -7.06
C ILE A 205 -7.70 10.75 -8.11
N GLY A 206 -6.67 10.73 -8.94
CA GLY A 206 -6.34 9.65 -9.87
C GLY A 206 -4.83 9.36 -9.87
N ILE A 207 -4.41 8.40 -10.69
CA ILE A 207 -3.01 8.01 -10.84
C ILE A 207 -2.66 7.90 -12.33
N VAL A 208 -1.54 8.50 -12.72
CA VAL A 208 -0.99 8.45 -14.08
C VAL A 208 0.38 7.81 -14.03
N VAL A 209 0.66 6.85 -14.91
CA VAL A 209 1.96 6.17 -15.03
C VAL A 209 2.84 6.96 -15.99
N LEU A 210 4.03 7.33 -15.56
CA LEU A 210 5.05 7.97 -16.40
C LEU A 210 6.21 7.00 -16.58
N THR A 211 6.61 6.76 -17.83
CA THR A 211 7.72 5.87 -18.17
C THR A 211 8.97 6.67 -18.57
N ARG A 212 10.13 6.01 -18.63
CA ARG A 212 11.35 6.62 -19.16
C ARG A 212 11.19 7.25 -20.56
N ALA A 213 10.38 6.62 -21.41
CA ALA A 213 10.09 7.14 -22.74
C ALA A 213 9.30 8.46 -22.69
N ASP A 214 8.39 8.60 -21.73
CA ASP A 214 7.61 9.83 -21.55
C ASP A 214 8.50 10.99 -21.12
N PHE A 215 9.40 10.78 -20.15
CA PHE A 215 10.36 11.80 -19.70
C PHE A 215 11.29 12.29 -20.80
N THR A 216 11.67 11.40 -21.72
CA THR A 216 12.60 11.70 -22.81
C THR A 216 11.90 11.99 -24.15
N SER A 217 10.57 12.05 -24.16
CA SER A 217 9.78 12.32 -25.36
C SER A 217 9.97 13.76 -25.86
N PRO A 218 9.88 14.02 -27.18
CA PRO A 218 9.98 15.38 -27.71
C PRO A 218 9.01 16.39 -27.09
N ALA A 219 7.81 15.94 -26.69
CA ALA A 219 6.82 16.78 -26.01
C ALA A 219 7.31 17.31 -24.65
N ASN A 220 8.22 16.59 -23.98
CA ASN A 220 8.68 16.91 -22.63
C ASN A 220 10.15 17.41 -22.57
N ARG A 221 10.87 17.48 -23.69
CA ARG A 221 12.32 17.78 -23.77
C ARG A 221 12.75 19.21 -23.36
N ASN A 222 11.82 20.10 -23.00
CA ASN A 222 12.10 21.50 -22.67
C ASN A 222 11.89 21.85 -21.19
N GLY A 223 12.31 20.97 -20.28
CA GLY A 223 12.18 21.20 -18.84
C GLY A 223 10.77 20.96 -18.29
N ALA A 224 9.92 20.24 -19.03
CA ALA A 224 8.59 19.83 -18.58
C ALA A 224 8.66 18.96 -17.32
N PHE A 225 9.77 18.24 -17.13
CA PHE A 225 10.16 17.64 -15.87
C PHE A 225 11.50 18.24 -15.40
N ALA A 226 11.60 18.55 -14.11
CA ALA A 226 12.84 19.01 -13.52
C ALA A 226 13.01 18.52 -12.08
N VAL A 227 14.17 17.95 -11.77
CA VAL A 227 14.67 17.84 -10.40
C VAL A 227 15.24 19.19 -9.97
N THR A 228 14.64 19.79 -8.96
CA THR A 228 14.95 21.16 -8.51
C THR A 228 15.90 21.20 -7.31
N SER A 229 15.93 20.13 -6.52
CA SER A 229 16.91 19.90 -5.47
C SER A 229 16.89 18.43 -5.06
N ASP A 230 18.05 17.84 -4.82
CA ASP A 230 18.16 16.60 -4.04
C ASP A 230 18.39 16.94 -2.56
N ILE A 231 17.77 16.20 -1.66
CA ILE A 231 17.65 16.61 -0.25
C ILE A 231 18.62 15.80 0.61
N GLU A 232 19.48 16.49 1.37
CA GLU A 232 20.30 15.85 2.40
C GLU A 232 19.41 15.34 3.55
N THR A 233 19.54 14.05 3.88
CA THR A 233 18.76 13.41 4.93
C THR A 233 19.67 12.86 6.02
N HIS A 234 19.20 12.91 7.28
CA HIS A 234 19.92 12.31 8.41
C HIS A 234 19.90 10.77 8.32
N GLY A 235 18.74 10.19 8.02
CA GLY A 235 18.57 8.75 7.72
C GLY A 235 18.64 8.45 6.23
N PHE A 236 18.71 7.16 5.85
CA PHE A 236 18.72 6.72 4.45
C PHE A 236 19.70 7.52 3.57
N ARG A 237 20.95 7.66 4.02
CA ARG A 237 21.91 8.62 3.45
C ARG A 237 22.29 8.37 1.98
N ALA A 238 22.04 7.19 1.43
CA ALA A 238 22.28 6.89 0.02
C ALA A 238 20.98 6.63 -0.75
N HIS A 239 19.95 7.41 -0.44
CA HIS A 239 18.64 7.36 -1.06
C HIS A 239 18.33 8.73 -1.72
N SER A 240 17.66 8.78 -2.87
CA SER A 240 17.27 10.04 -3.51
C SER A 240 15.75 10.20 -3.54
N GLY A 241 15.23 11.21 -2.84
CA GLY A 241 13.82 11.60 -2.80
C GLY A 241 13.65 13.08 -3.15
N PRO A 242 13.99 13.50 -4.37
CA PRO A 242 14.21 14.90 -4.71
C PRO A 242 12.91 15.72 -4.77
N ARG A 243 13.05 17.05 -4.80
CA ARG A 243 11.98 17.95 -5.24
C ARG A 243 11.88 17.90 -6.76
N THR A 244 10.75 17.47 -7.28
CA THR A 244 10.46 17.42 -8.72
C THR A 244 9.36 18.40 -9.09
N ARG A 245 9.44 18.93 -10.31
CA ARG A 245 8.43 19.82 -10.89
C ARG A 245 7.97 19.27 -12.23
N PHE A 246 6.67 19.35 -12.46
CA PHE A 246 6.03 19.07 -13.74
C PHE A 246 5.43 20.38 -14.27
N THR A 247 5.74 20.73 -15.51
CA THR A 247 5.24 21.93 -16.18
C THR A 247 4.81 21.56 -17.58
N ASP A 248 3.50 21.55 -17.81
CA ASP A 248 2.86 21.07 -19.03
C ASP A 248 3.40 19.72 -19.50
N PHE A 249 3.65 18.81 -18.55
CA PHE A 249 4.19 17.48 -18.84
C PHE A 249 3.10 16.61 -19.47
N ARG A 250 3.37 16.12 -20.69
CA ARG A 250 2.38 15.42 -21.52
C ARG A 250 2.65 13.92 -21.56
N VAL A 251 1.59 13.14 -21.38
CA VAL A 251 1.59 11.68 -21.59
C VAL A 251 0.31 11.22 -22.28
N PRO A 252 0.31 10.08 -22.97
CA PRO A 252 -0.90 9.52 -23.56
C PRO A 252 -1.99 9.20 -22.51
N ALA A 253 -3.27 9.35 -22.87
CA ALA A 253 -4.40 9.06 -21.99
C ALA A 253 -4.45 7.59 -21.51
N ARG A 254 -3.88 6.64 -22.29
CA ARG A 254 -3.74 5.23 -21.87
C ARG A 254 -2.86 5.03 -20.64
N ASN A 255 -2.05 6.03 -20.28
CA ASN A 255 -1.20 6.00 -19.09
C ASN A 255 -2.00 6.29 -17.80
N ILE A 256 -3.28 6.65 -17.89
CA ILE A 256 -4.15 6.74 -16.71
C ILE A 256 -4.32 5.32 -16.15
N LEU A 257 -3.78 5.09 -14.95
CA LEU A 257 -3.96 3.85 -14.20
C LEU A 257 -5.24 3.87 -13.39
N ALA A 258 -5.54 5.02 -12.79
CA ALA A 258 -6.75 5.23 -12.02
C ALA A 258 -7.36 6.58 -12.37
N HIS A 259 -8.59 6.56 -12.88
CA HIS A 259 -9.35 7.78 -13.13
C HIS A 259 -9.70 8.50 -11.81
N ALA A 260 -10.10 9.76 -11.94
CA ALA A 260 -10.64 10.58 -10.85
C ALA A 260 -11.65 9.79 -10.02
N GLY A 261 -11.47 9.78 -8.69
CA GLY A 261 -12.35 9.05 -7.76
C GLY A 261 -11.87 7.64 -7.42
N ARG A 262 -10.94 7.07 -8.19
CA ARG A 262 -10.36 5.74 -7.93
C ARG A 262 -8.95 5.82 -7.37
N GLY A 263 -8.21 6.91 -7.63
CA GLY A 263 -6.80 7.02 -7.25
C GLY A 263 -6.55 6.97 -5.74
N ALA A 264 -7.50 7.44 -4.92
CA ALA A 264 -7.35 7.39 -3.46
C ALA A 264 -7.28 5.95 -2.92
N LEU A 265 -8.17 5.09 -3.42
CA LEU A 265 -8.21 3.67 -3.05
C LEU A 265 -6.92 2.95 -3.50
N VAL A 266 -6.48 3.20 -4.73
CA VAL A 266 -5.26 2.59 -5.27
C VAL A 266 -4.02 3.02 -4.48
N ASN A 267 -3.92 4.30 -4.15
CA ASN A 267 -2.81 4.84 -3.34
C ASN A 267 -2.78 4.21 -1.93
N VAL A 268 -3.93 4.12 -1.26
CA VAL A 268 -4.03 3.53 0.08
C VAL A 268 -3.66 2.06 0.08
N ALA A 269 -4.11 1.29 -0.93
CA ALA A 269 -3.75 -0.11 -1.07
C ALA A 269 -2.23 -0.30 -1.23
N ALA A 270 -1.58 0.51 -2.07
CA ALA A 270 -0.13 0.46 -2.25
C ALA A 270 0.63 0.77 -0.94
N PHE A 271 0.20 1.78 -0.18
CA PHE A 271 0.79 2.10 1.13
C PHE A 271 0.46 1.08 2.23
N THR A 272 -0.56 0.24 2.05
CA THR A 272 -0.95 -0.77 3.05
C THR A 272 0.06 -1.92 3.07
N GLU A 273 0.44 -2.46 1.91
CA GLU A 273 1.50 -3.49 1.84
C GLU A 273 2.82 -2.94 2.39
N SER A 274 3.19 -1.71 2.01
CA SER A 274 4.44 -1.11 2.49
C SER A 274 4.46 -0.86 3.99
N ALA A 275 3.32 -0.52 4.60
CA ALA A 275 3.21 -0.30 6.04
C ALA A 275 3.62 -1.55 6.84
N ALA A 276 3.14 -2.74 6.44
CA ALA A 276 3.54 -3.99 7.09
C ALA A 276 5.06 -4.22 6.98
N LEU A 277 5.63 -3.97 5.79
CA LEU A 277 7.05 -4.21 5.50
C LEU A 277 8.01 -3.22 6.19
N VAL A 278 7.56 -2.01 6.54
CA VAL A 278 8.35 -1.08 7.38
C VAL A 278 8.66 -1.71 8.74
N GLY A 279 7.70 -2.46 9.32
CA GLY A 279 7.94 -3.19 10.58
C GLY A 279 9.04 -4.26 10.45
N ALA A 280 9.17 -4.93 9.30
CA ALA A 280 10.27 -5.86 9.06
C ALA A 280 11.63 -5.15 9.00
N GLY A 281 11.69 -3.98 8.36
CA GLY A 281 12.89 -3.14 8.34
C GLY A 281 13.31 -2.70 9.75
N ALA A 282 12.34 -2.27 10.56
CA ALA A 282 12.55 -1.93 11.96
C ALA A 282 13.08 -3.12 12.78
N ALA A 283 12.51 -4.32 12.60
CA ALA A 283 12.99 -5.54 13.25
C ALA A 283 14.44 -5.88 12.84
N GLY A 284 14.82 -5.65 11.58
CA GLY A 284 16.17 -5.85 11.08
C GLY A 284 17.19 -4.91 11.73
N LEU A 285 16.86 -3.62 11.84
CA LEU A 285 17.69 -2.62 12.51
C LEU A 285 17.80 -2.88 14.01
N MET A 286 16.69 -3.24 14.68
CA MET A 286 16.70 -3.67 16.09
C MET A 286 17.61 -4.87 16.32
N ARG A 287 17.55 -5.88 15.43
CA ARG A 287 18.43 -7.05 15.49
C ARG A 287 19.90 -6.65 15.34
N SER A 288 20.21 -5.73 14.42
CA SER A 288 21.58 -5.20 14.26
C SER A 288 22.06 -4.51 15.52
N CYS A 289 21.23 -3.66 16.12
CA CYS A 289 21.52 -2.99 17.39
C CYS A 289 21.75 -3.98 18.53
N PHE A 290 20.80 -4.89 18.75
CA PHE A 290 20.85 -5.90 19.81
C PHE A 290 22.11 -6.76 19.73
N ASN A 291 22.44 -7.30 18.54
CA ASN A 291 23.62 -8.14 18.38
C ASN A 291 24.92 -7.41 18.71
N ARG A 292 25.02 -6.13 18.35
CA ARG A 292 26.20 -5.29 18.64
C ARG A 292 26.29 -4.98 20.13
N THR A 293 25.19 -4.58 20.75
CA THR A 293 25.11 -4.34 22.20
C THR A 293 25.45 -5.59 22.99
N LEU A 294 24.86 -6.74 22.64
CA LEU A 294 25.14 -8.00 23.32
C LEU A 294 26.62 -8.39 23.21
N ALA A 295 27.24 -8.22 22.04
CA ALA A 295 28.65 -8.51 21.84
C ALA A 295 29.55 -7.65 22.76
N VAL A 296 29.22 -6.37 22.91
CA VAL A 296 29.94 -5.48 23.83
C VAL A 296 29.70 -5.90 25.28
N CYS A 297 28.45 -6.04 25.70
CA CYS A 297 28.11 -6.31 27.10
C CYS A 297 28.60 -7.68 27.61
N THR A 298 28.78 -8.65 26.71
CA THR A 298 29.29 -9.98 27.05
C THR A 298 30.82 -10.03 27.19
N THR A 299 31.53 -8.99 26.76
CA THR A 299 33.00 -8.98 26.72
C THR A 299 33.61 -7.84 27.54
N ASP A 300 33.04 -6.64 27.48
CA ASP A 300 33.50 -5.49 28.25
C ASP A 300 33.16 -5.64 29.73
N LYS A 301 34.12 -5.31 30.58
CA LYS A 301 34.00 -5.34 32.05
C LYS A 301 33.87 -3.94 32.66
N CYS A 302 34.08 -2.88 31.87
CA CYS A 302 34.11 -1.49 32.33
C CYS A 302 34.99 -1.28 33.59
N GLY A 303 36.15 -1.94 33.64
CA GLY A 303 37.07 -1.90 34.79
C GLY A 303 36.69 -2.81 35.97
N GLY A 304 35.60 -3.57 35.88
CA GLY A 304 35.16 -4.54 36.87
C GLY A 304 35.74 -5.95 36.69
N ALA A 305 35.27 -6.89 37.52
CA ALA A 305 35.74 -8.28 37.52
C ALA A 305 35.01 -9.18 36.49
N ALA A 306 33.73 -8.90 36.24
CA ALA A 306 32.85 -9.65 35.34
C ALA A 306 32.41 -8.79 34.15
N PRO A 307 32.02 -9.40 33.02
CA PRO A 307 31.41 -8.67 31.91
C PRO A 307 30.12 -7.95 32.33
N THR A 308 29.81 -6.82 31.69
CA THR A 308 28.70 -5.96 32.10
C THR A 308 27.33 -6.64 32.02
N VAL A 309 27.17 -7.63 31.14
CA VAL A 309 25.95 -8.47 31.05
C VAL A 309 25.62 -9.19 32.36
N ALA A 310 26.59 -9.42 33.25
CA ALA A 310 26.36 -10.04 34.56
C ALA A 310 25.64 -9.11 35.55
N HIS A 311 25.54 -7.82 35.26
CA HIS A 311 24.81 -6.86 36.07
C HIS A 311 23.34 -6.85 35.64
N GLN A 312 22.43 -7.08 36.60
CA GLN A 312 20.99 -7.24 36.33
C GLN A 312 20.41 -6.08 35.51
N SER A 313 20.74 -4.83 35.82
CA SER A 313 20.21 -3.67 35.07
C SER A 313 20.65 -3.64 33.59
N VAL A 314 21.82 -4.17 33.24
CA VAL A 314 22.25 -4.32 31.84
C VAL A 314 21.51 -5.49 31.18
N ALA A 315 21.35 -6.60 31.89
CA ALA A 315 20.57 -7.74 31.41
C ALA A 315 19.10 -7.37 31.17
N ASP A 316 18.49 -6.54 32.03
CA ASP A 316 17.12 -6.04 31.88
C ASP A 316 16.96 -5.24 30.58
N LEU A 317 17.92 -4.36 30.24
CA LEU A 317 17.93 -3.63 28.97
C LEU A 317 18.03 -4.59 27.78
N LEU A 318 18.92 -5.59 27.85
CA LEU A 318 19.05 -6.58 26.77
C LEU A 318 17.78 -7.42 26.57
N VAL A 319 17.11 -7.80 27.66
CA VAL A 319 15.80 -8.49 27.61
C VAL A 319 14.74 -7.58 26.97
N SER A 320 14.71 -6.31 27.36
CA SER A 320 13.80 -5.27 26.83
C SER A 320 13.99 -5.07 25.31
N MET A 321 15.25 -4.96 24.86
CA MET A 321 15.61 -4.87 23.44
C MET A 321 15.18 -6.12 22.67
N LYS A 322 15.45 -7.30 23.22
CA LYS A 322 15.11 -8.58 22.59
C LYS A 322 13.60 -8.77 22.47
N ALA A 323 12.85 -8.39 23.50
CA ALA A 323 11.39 -8.43 23.49
C ALA A 323 10.83 -7.58 22.34
N ARG A 324 11.28 -6.32 22.18
CA ARG A 324 10.85 -5.43 21.09
C ARG A 324 11.17 -5.97 19.70
N GLN A 325 12.34 -6.57 19.52
CA GLN A 325 12.72 -7.22 18.27
C GLN A 325 11.73 -8.34 17.90
N GLU A 326 11.47 -9.27 18.84
CA GLU A 326 10.59 -10.42 18.59
C GLU A 326 9.13 -10.00 18.41
N THR A 327 8.60 -9.10 19.24
CA THR A 327 7.22 -8.62 19.12
C THR A 327 6.99 -7.91 17.78
N THR A 328 7.93 -7.06 17.36
CA THR A 328 7.85 -6.39 16.05
C THR A 328 7.87 -7.39 14.91
N ARG A 329 8.79 -8.37 14.94
CA ARG A 329 8.87 -9.42 13.91
C ARG A 329 7.54 -10.16 13.77
N TYR A 330 7.00 -10.69 14.86
CA TYR A 330 5.80 -11.51 14.79
C TYR A 330 4.55 -10.69 14.47
N LEU A 331 4.48 -9.44 14.93
CA LEU A 331 3.41 -8.52 14.54
C LEU A 331 3.45 -8.24 13.03
N THR A 332 4.64 -8.01 12.46
CA THR A 332 4.81 -7.85 11.01
C THR A 332 4.44 -9.12 10.25
N TRP A 333 4.88 -10.30 10.69
CA TRP A 333 4.51 -11.56 10.02
C TRP A 333 3.00 -11.78 10.02
N LYS A 334 2.36 -11.52 11.15
CA LYS A 334 0.90 -11.59 11.26
C LYS A 334 0.22 -10.60 10.31
N ALA A 335 0.69 -9.36 10.26
CA ALA A 335 0.17 -8.34 9.35
C ALA A 335 0.30 -8.76 7.88
N CYS A 336 1.48 -9.25 7.47
CA CYS A 336 1.72 -9.75 6.12
C CYS A 336 0.80 -10.93 5.78
N HIS A 337 0.67 -11.89 6.70
CA HIS A 337 -0.23 -13.03 6.54
C HIS A 337 -1.68 -12.58 6.33
N TYR A 338 -2.17 -11.67 7.19
CA TYR A 338 -3.54 -11.19 7.15
C TYR A 338 -3.85 -10.39 5.90
N LEU A 339 -2.88 -9.62 5.39
CA LEU A 339 -3.00 -8.97 4.08
C LEU A 339 -3.15 -9.98 2.96
N ASP A 340 -2.29 -11.01 2.92
CA ASP A 340 -2.33 -12.04 1.87
C ASP A 340 -3.62 -12.89 1.91
N THR A 341 -4.10 -13.26 3.09
CA THR A 341 -5.20 -14.24 3.23
C THR A 341 -6.58 -13.63 3.42
N ALA A 342 -6.66 -12.44 4.03
CA ALA A 342 -7.93 -11.82 4.43
C ALA A 342 -8.10 -10.38 3.92
N GLY A 343 -7.04 -9.75 3.40
CA GLY A 343 -7.08 -8.32 3.01
C GLY A 343 -7.20 -7.37 4.21
N GLU A 344 -6.96 -7.83 5.44
CA GLU A 344 -7.11 -7.03 6.66
C GLU A 344 -5.92 -6.09 6.86
N ALA A 345 -6.15 -4.79 6.70
CA ALA A 345 -5.09 -3.77 6.69
C ALA A 345 -4.71 -3.21 8.07
N GLU A 346 -5.57 -3.34 9.08
CA GLU A 346 -5.35 -2.72 10.40
C GLU A 346 -4.00 -3.10 10.99
N LEU A 347 -3.67 -4.40 10.96
CA LEU A 347 -2.42 -4.91 11.52
C LEU A 347 -1.18 -4.40 10.77
N ALA A 348 -1.28 -4.05 9.49
CA ALA A 348 -0.17 -3.46 8.75
C ALA A 348 0.23 -2.09 9.32
N TYR A 349 -0.76 -1.27 9.67
CA TYR A 349 -0.52 0.02 10.31
C TYR A 349 -0.06 -0.14 11.76
N VAL A 350 -0.62 -1.09 12.51
CA VAL A 350 -0.17 -1.38 13.88
C VAL A 350 1.28 -1.87 13.89
N ALA A 351 1.65 -2.75 12.95
CA ALA A 351 3.03 -3.22 12.78
C ALA A 351 4.00 -2.08 12.47
N LYS A 352 3.58 -1.14 11.62
CA LYS A 352 4.36 0.05 11.28
C LYS A 352 4.64 0.92 12.49
N VAL A 353 3.58 1.37 13.19
CA VAL A 353 3.65 2.28 14.35
C VAL A 353 4.46 1.66 15.47
N TYR A 354 4.07 0.45 15.86
CA TYR A 354 4.74 -0.21 16.98
C TYR A 354 6.20 -0.47 16.63
N GLY A 355 6.48 -0.97 15.42
CA GLY A 355 7.84 -1.31 15.00
C GLY A 355 8.77 -0.10 14.93
N SER A 356 8.32 1.00 14.31
CA SER A 356 9.11 2.23 14.15
C SER A 356 9.46 2.86 15.51
N GLU A 357 8.49 2.98 16.41
CA GLU A 357 8.68 3.54 17.76
C GLU A 357 9.52 2.61 18.65
N ALA A 358 9.24 1.30 18.63
CA ALA A 358 9.98 0.31 19.39
C ALA A 358 11.45 0.26 18.99
N ALA A 359 11.75 0.46 17.70
CA ALA A 359 13.12 0.47 17.22
C ALA A 359 13.94 1.64 17.77
N VAL A 360 13.36 2.84 17.87
CA VAL A 360 14.02 3.99 18.51
C VAL A 360 14.37 3.66 19.96
N GLN A 361 13.41 3.12 20.71
CA GLN A 361 13.64 2.73 22.10
C GLN A 361 14.71 1.64 22.23
N CYS A 362 14.72 0.66 21.34
CA CYS A 362 15.74 -0.39 21.31
C CYS A 362 17.17 0.19 21.16
N VAL A 363 17.36 1.20 20.28
CA VAL A 363 18.67 1.85 20.14
C VAL A 363 19.06 2.63 21.40
N LEU A 364 18.13 3.38 22.00
CA LEU A 364 18.38 4.12 23.23
C LEU A 364 18.75 3.19 24.40
N GLU A 365 18.04 2.07 24.56
CA GLU A 365 18.37 1.03 25.54
C GLU A 365 19.75 0.41 25.26
N GLY A 366 20.08 0.18 23.99
CA GLY A 366 21.41 -0.29 23.59
C GLY A 366 22.53 0.69 23.97
N MET A 367 22.32 1.99 23.79
CA MET A 367 23.25 3.03 24.22
C MET A 367 23.40 3.05 25.75
N GLN A 368 22.30 2.89 26.49
CA GLN A 368 22.34 2.83 27.96
C GLN A 368 23.09 1.59 28.46
N ALA A 369 22.91 0.43 27.81
CA ALA A 369 23.56 -0.82 28.18
C ALA A 369 25.09 -0.78 27.96
N VAL A 370 25.54 -0.08 26.92
CA VAL A 370 26.98 0.14 26.64
C VAL A 370 27.57 1.28 27.47
N GLY A 371 26.78 2.29 27.80
CA GLY A 371 27.22 3.46 28.55
C GLY A 371 27.89 4.52 27.66
N VAL A 372 28.74 5.37 28.26
CA VAL A 372 29.22 6.61 27.62
C VAL A 372 29.95 6.39 26.30
N SER A 373 30.60 5.23 26.13
CA SER A 373 31.31 4.88 24.90
C SER A 373 30.37 4.74 23.70
N ALA A 374 29.08 4.43 23.92
CA ALA A 374 28.08 4.36 22.85
C ALA A 374 27.88 5.69 22.09
N TYR A 375 28.31 6.80 22.68
CA TYR A 375 28.23 8.14 22.09
C TYR A 375 29.42 8.48 21.18
N ASP A 376 30.42 7.61 21.10
CA ASP A 376 31.52 7.75 20.16
C ASP A 376 31.00 7.65 18.70
N ALA A 377 31.46 8.54 17.82
CA ALA A 377 31.11 8.54 16.41
C ALA A 377 31.59 7.26 15.68
N GLU A 378 32.60 6.56 16.21
CA GLU A 378 33.02 5.27 15.68
C GLU A 378 32.01 4.17 15.98
N GLN A 379 31.26 4.28 17.09
CA GLN A 379 30.23 3.34 17.47
C GLN A 379 28.99 3.40 16.55
N PRO A 380 28.24 2.30 16.42
CA PRO A 380 27.17 2.19 15.44
C PRO A 380 25.86 2.86 15.88
N TYR A 381 25.71 3.24 17.15
CA TYR A 381 24.42 3.62 17.74
C TYR A 381 23.81 4.88 17.15
N VAL A 382 24.58 5.97 17.03
CA VAL A 382 24.09 7.21 16.41
C VAL A 382 23.68 6.96 14.96
N ARG A 383 24.46 6.17 14.22
CA ARG A 383 24.11 5.77 12.84
C ARG A 383 22.85 4.91 12.78
N LEU A 384 22.66 3.98 13.71
CA LEU A 384 21.44 3.17 13.78
C LEU A 384 20.21 4.03 14.11
N LEU A 385 20.37 5.02 15.00
CA LEU A 385 19.32 5.99 15.29
C LEU A 385 18.98 6.82 14.04
N GLU A 386 19.99 7.33 13.33
CA GLU A 386 19.83 8.02 12.05
C GLU A 386 19.06 7.17 11.02
N MET A 387 19.44 5.89 10.86
CA MET A 387 18.75 4.94 9.98
C MET A 387 17.26 4.79 10.36
N LEU A 388 16.94 4.82 11.65
CA LEU A 388 15.57 4.69 12.16
C LEU A 388 14.75 5.97 12.04
N LEU A 389 15.37 7.15 12.08
CA LEU A 389 14.65 8.41 11.85
C LEU A 389 13.90 8.39 10.52
N GLY A 390 14.47 7.76 9.49
CA GLY A 390 13.78 7.55 8.22
C GLY A 390 12.51 6.70 8.36
N THR A 391 12.54 5.62 9.15
CA THR A 391 11.36 4.77 9.41
C THR A 391 10.27 5.50 10.21
N VAL A 392 10.65 6.46 11.06
CA VAL A 392 9.73 7.35 11.80
C VAL A 392 9.18 8.48 10.91
N VAL A 393 9.95 8.98 9.94
CA VAL A 393 9.43 9.99 8.99
C VAL A 393 8.44 9.39 8.00
N GLU A 394 8.65 8.13 7.60
CA GLU A 394 7.65 7.35 6.87
C GLU A 394 6.37 7.16 7.71
N ASP A 395 6.44 7.35 9.03
CA ASP A 395 5.35 7.24 10.00
C ASP A 395 4.43 8.47 10.02
N VAL A 396 3.51 8.53 9.05
CA VAL A 396 2.28 9.35 9.14
C VAL A 396 1.12 8.57 9.78
N SER A 397 1.38 7.66 10.71
CA SER A 397 0.41 6.61 11.04
C SER A 397 -0.86 6.99 11.81
N PRO A 398 -0.95 8.07 12.62
CA PRO A 398 -2.25 8.51 13.12
C PRO A 398 -3.20 8.85 11.97
N ILE A 399 -2.62 9.40 10.91
CA ILE A 399 -3.29 9.81 9.68
C ILE A 399 -3.71 8.58 8.87
N ASN A 400 -2.84 7.61 8.62
CA ASN A 400 -3.18 6.44 7.81
C ASN A 400 -4.20 5.50 8.47
N LEU A 401 -4.14 5.30 9.79
CA LEU A 401 -5.14 4.50 10.52
C LEU A 401 -6.51 5.20 10.49
N VAL A 402 -6.54 6.53 10.69
CA VAL A 402 -7.76 7.34 10.60
C VAL A 402 -8.31 7.36 9.16
N TYR A 403 -7.47 7.47 8.14
CA TYR A 403 -7.92 7.46 6.74
C TYR A 403 -8.41 6.10 6.29
N HIS A 404 -7.79 4.99 6.70
CA HIS A 404 -8.32 3.66 6.39
C HIS A 404 -9.75 3.50 6.94
N VAL A 405 -10.00 4.01 8.15
CA VAL A 405 -11.33 4.07 8.79
C VAL A 405 -12.28 5.09 8.15
N GLN A 406 -11.77 6.17 7.53
CA GLN A 406 -12.58 7.20 6.85
C GLN A 406 -12.92 6.87 5.39
N ILE A 407 -12.09 6.08 4.70
CA ILE A 407 -12.27 5.66 3.30
C ILE A 407 -13.22 4.47 3.20
N THR A 408 -13.51 3.79 4.33
CA THR A 408 -14.58 2.79 4.43
C THR A 408 -15.91 3.46 4.84
N PRO A 409 -16.96 3.46 3.99
CA PRO A 409 -18.20 4.16 4.30
C PRO A 409 -19.01 3.46 5.41
N LYS A 410 -19.67 4.24 6.29
CA LYS A 410 -20.73 3.78 7.21
C LYS A 410 -22.12 4.17 6.67
N SER A 411 -23.08 3.24 6.62
CA SER A 411 -24.52 3.55 6.50
C SER A 411 -25.39 2.36 6.95
N TRP A 412 -26.73 2.49 7.02
CA TRP A 412 -27.77 1.41 7.04
C TRP A 412 -29.20 1.99 6.85
N CYS A 413 -30.15 1.20 6.33
CA CYS A 413 -31.53 1.56 5.88
C CYS A 413 -32.67 0.70 6.48
N ASN A 414 -33.92 1.21 6.51
CA ASN A 414 -35.16 0.45 6.80
C ASN A 414 -36.39 1.05 6.03
N GLY A 415 -36.99 0.23 5.16
CA GLY A 415 -38.38 -0.29 5.26
C GLY A 415 -39.59 0.58 4.90
N SER A 416 -39.57 1.29 3.77
CA SER A 416 -40.74 1.50 2.86
C SER A 416 -40.38 2.59 1.85
N ASP A 417 -39.89 2.26 0.65
CA ASP A 417 -39.57 3.18 -0.48
C ASP A 417 -39.00 4.58 -0.13
N ARG A 418 -38.38 4.71 1.04
CA ARG A 418 -38.02 5.97 1.71
C ARG A 418 -36.85 5.69 2.64
N CYS A 419 -35.86 6.58 2.63
CA CYS A 419 -34.77 6.60 3.61
C CYS A 419 -34.89 7.85 4.49
N PHE A 420 -34.73 7.69 5.82
CA PHE A 420 -34.72 8.79 6.80
C PHE A 420 -33.33 8.92 7.43
N ILE A 421 -32.82 10.15 7.61
CA ILE A 421 -31.62 10.44 8.41
C ILE A 421 -32.06 11.03 9.76
N ALA A 422 -31.41 10.67 10.87
CA ALA A 422 -31.56 11.37 12.14
C ALA A 422 -30.20 11.75 12.71
N GLN A 423 -30.00 13.04 13.01
CA GLN A 423 -28.84 13.54 13.74
C GLN A 423 -29.35 14.44 14.87
N ASN A 424 -28.94 14.16 16.12
CA ASN A 424 -29.35 14.93 17.31
C ASN A 424 -30.88 15.16 17.42
N GLY A 425 -31.68 14.18 17.02
CA GLY A 425 -33.14 14.25 17.15
C GLY A 425 -33.88 14.98 16.03
N ALA A 426 -33.21 15.53 15.01
CA ALA A 426 -33.86 16.14 13.84
C ALA A 426 -33.68 15.29 12.56
N LYS A 427 -34.73 15.21 11.72
CA LYS A 427 -34.82 14.35 10.51
C LYS A 427 -34.90 15.17 9.21
N GLN A 428 -34.27 14.70 8.12
CA GLN A 428 -34.36 15.30 6.76
C GLN A 428 -34.37 14.23 5.63
N GLU A 429 -34.89 14.57 4.44
CA GLU A 429 -35.43 13.67 3.38
C GLU A 429 -34.70 13.78 2.01
N VAL A 430 -34.54 12.69 1.22
CA VAL A 430 -33.95 12.68 -0.16
C VAL A 430 -34.55 11.57 -1.06
N TYR A 431 -34.57 11.75 -2.42
CA TYR A 431 -35.25 10.94 -3.46
C TYR A 431 -34.31 10.34 -4.55
N VAL A 432 -34.71 9.25 -5.24
CA VAL A 432 -34.01 8.61 -6.39
C VAL A 432 -34.87 8.64 -7.67
N ASP A 433 -34.26 8.98 -8.80
CA ASP A 433 -34.91 9.22 -10.10
C ASP A 433 -34.67 8.06 -11.09
N TRP A 434 -35.73 7.61 -11.75
CA TRP A 434 -35.72 6.50 -12.72
C TRP A 434 -36.11 7.02 -14.10
N ASP A 435 -35.53 6.46 -15.17
CA ASP A 435 -35.99 6.79 -16.52
C ASP A 435 -37.14 5.89 -17.01
N ALA A 436 -37.73 6.28 -18.14
CA ALA A 436 -38.89 5.61 -18.74
C ALA A 436 -38.61 4.18 -19.24
N SER A 437 -37.34 3.74 -19.26
CA SER A 437 -36.93 2.38 -19.62
C SER A 437 -36.72 1.48 -18.39
N GLY A 438 -36.94 2.01 -17.18
CA GLY A 438 -36.69 1.30 -15.94
C GLY A 438 -35.23 1.27 -15.52
N LYS A 439 -34.36 2.08 -16.14
CA LYS A 439 -32.97 2.24 -15.72
C LYS A 439 -32.86 3.32 -14.63
N PRO A 440 -32.10 3.07 -13.55
CA PRO A 440 -31.84 4.10 -12.55
C PRO A 440 -30.98 5.18 -13.17
N ARG A 441 -31.38 6.46 -13.04
CA ARG A 441 -30.53 7.58 -13.47
C ARG A 441 -29.33 7.77 -12.54
N LYS A 442 -29.37 7.20 -11.34
CA LYS A 442 -28.30 7.25 -10.33
C LYS A 442 -28.31 5.97 -9.47
N TRP A 443 -27.15 5.32 -9.36
CA TRP A 443 -26.95 4.15 -8.49
C TRP A 443 -26.87 4.59 -7.02
N VAL A 444 -27.51 3.83 -6.13
CA VAL A 444 -27.49 4.09 -4.68
C VAL A 444 -26.93 2.85 -3.97
N GLY A 445 -25.68 2.94 -3.50
CA GLY A 445 -25.08 1.94 -2.63
C GLY A 445 -25.60 2.07 -1.20
N ILE A 446 -25.87 0.95 -0.54
CA ILE A 446 -26.19 0.88 0.90
C ILE A 446 -24.97 0.28 1.62
N PRO A 447 -24.04 1.10 2.16
CA PRO A 447 -22.97 0.60 3.02
C PRO A 447 -23.50 -0.02 4.32
N GLY A 448 -22.79 -1.00 4.89
CA GLY A 448 -23.08 -1.57 6.21
C GLY A 448 -21.84 -2.13 6.92
N THR A 449 -21.85 -2.19 8.27
CA THR A 449 -20.79 -2.81 9.10
C THR A 449 -21.39 -3.83 10.07
N ILE A 450 -20.82 -5.05 10.18
CA ILE A 450 -21.26 -6.10 11.11
C ILE A 450 -20.05 -6.71 11.86
N ARG A 451 -20.25 -7.04 13.16
CA ARG A 451 -19.29 -7.80 13.98
C ARG A 451 -19.89 -9.18 14.33
N ASN A 452 -19.28 -10.26 13.81
CA ASN A 452 -19.46 -11.70 14.12
C ASN A 452 -20.86 -12.37 14.01
N LEU A 453 -20.81 -13.60 13.44
CA LEU A 453 -21.77 -14.71 13.35
C LEU A 453 -23.15 -14.45 12.69
N ASP A 454 -23.36 -15.14 11.55
CA ASP A 454 -24.62 -15.39 10.83
C ASP A 454 -25.64 -14.24 10.87
N VAL A 455 -25.40 -13.20 10.06
CA VAL A 455 -26.42 -12.18 9.85
C VAL A 455 -27.17 -12.45 8.56
N ASP A 456 -28.46 -12.75 8.69
CA ASP A 456 -29.42 -12.75 7.60
C ASP A 456 -29.72 -11.30 7.20
N VAL A 457 -29.07 -10.84 6.13
CA VAL A 457 -29.34 -9.51 5.60
C VAL A 457 -30.65 -9.56 4.84
N THR A 458 -31.63 -8.82 5.34
CA THR A 458 -32.99 -8.84 4.81
C THR A 458 -33.33 -7.51 4.16
N PHE A 459 -33.60 -7.52 2.86
CA PHE A 459 -33.97 -6.33 2.09
C PHE A 459 -35.21 -6.61 1.25
N ARG A 460 -35.93 -5.53 0.90
CA ARG A 460 -37.13 -5.59 0.06
C ARG A 460 -36.83 -4.97 -1.29
N CYS A 461 -37.03 -5.73 -2.35
CA CYS A 461 -36.93 -5.23 -3.72
C CYS A 461 -38.27 -5.28 -4.42
N GLU A 462 -38.51 -4.28 -5.27
CA GLU A 462 -39.71 -4.18 -6.08
C GLU A 462 -39.34 -4.26 -7.57
N ALA A 463 -40.12 -5.04 -8.32
CA ALA A 463 -39.93 -5.19 -9.76
C ALA A 463 -41.31 -5.27 -10.46
N PRO A 464 -41.40 -4.87 -11.74
CA PRO A 464 -42.60 -5.08 -12.54
C PRO A 464 -43.03 -6.55 -12.59
N ALA A 465 -44.32 -6.81 -12.70
CA ALA A 465 -44.85 -8.17 -12.77
C ALA A 465 -44.25 -8.94 -13.95
N GLY A 466 -43.58 -10.06 -13.66
CA GLY A 466 -42.92 -10.91 -14.66
C GLY A 466 -41.42 -10.64 -14.86
N ALA A 467 -40.83 -9.65 -14.19
CA ALA A 467 -39.39 -9.41 -14.25
C ALA A 467 -38.61 -10.35 -13.30
N ALA A 468 -37.47 -10.84 -13.76
CA ALA A 468 -36.49 -11.54 -12.92
C ALA A 468 -35.82 -10.56 -11.95
N LEU A 469 -35.51 -11.04 -10.75
CA LEU A 469 -34.93 -10.25 -9.68
C LEU A 469 -33.74 -11.01 -9.08
N CYS A 470 -32.57 -10.37 -9.07
CA CYS A 470 -31.36 -10.93 -8.48
C CYS A 470 -30.76 -9.97 -7.46
N ALA A 471 -30.14 -10.53 -6.44
CA ALA A 471 -29.43 -9.78 -5.41
C ALA A 471 -27.97 -10.21 -5.27
N TRP A 472 -27.12 -9.22 -5.02
CA TRP A 472 -25.66 -9.35 -5.03
C TRP A 472 -25.05 -8.73 -3.79
N MET A 473 -23.95 -9.30 -3.31
CA MET A 473 -23.18 -8.77 -2.18
C MET A 473 -21.71 -8.57 -2.56
N ARG A 474 -21.23 -7.34 -2.42
CA ARG A 474 -19.83 -6.97 -2.71
C ARG A 474 -19.10 -6.66 -1.42
N THR A 475 -17.88 -7.18 -1.28
CA THR A 475 -16.93 -6.73 -0.24
C THR A 475 -15.81 -5.92 -0.89
N PRO A 476 -15.06 -5.11 -0.12
CA PRO A 476 -13.90 -4.36 -0.63
C PRO A 476 -12.78 -5.25 -1.22
N TYR A 477 -12.79 -6.56 -0.93
CA TYR A 477 -11.68 -7.45 -1.24
C TYR A 477 -12.05 -8.66 -2.13
N LYS A 478 -13.34 -9.03 -2.21
CA LYS A 478 -13.90 -10.10 -3.07
C LYS A 478 -15.41 -9.92 -3.34
N GLU A 479 -15.91 -10.43 -4.45
CA GLU A 479 -17.35 -10.57 -4.73
C GLU A 479 -17.86 -11.91 -4.22
N TYR A 480 -19.02 -11.95 -3.56
CA TYR A 480 -19.62 -13.20 -3.07
C TYR A 480 -21.13 -13.27 -3.33
N ALA A 481 -21.55 -14.46 -3.79
CA ALA A 481 -22.88 -15.07 -3.80
C ALA A 481 -24.01 -14.33 -4.54
N VAL A 482 -24.66 -15.09 -5.44
CA VAL A 482 -25.89 -14.73 -6.14
C VAL A 482 -27.03 -15.52 -5.55
N VAL A 483 -28.15 -14.86 -5.25
CA VAL A 483 -29.42 -15.53 -4.99
C VAL A 483 -30.33 -15.22 -6.17
N ASP A 484 -30.57 -16.22 -7.01
CA ASP A 484 -31.44 -16.13 -8.17
C ASP A 484 -32.90 -16.40 -7.80
N TRP A 485 -33.83 -15.67 -8.42
CA TRP A 485 -35.27 -15.89 -8.30
C TRP A 485 -35.94 -15.89 -9.68
N VAL A 486 -36.38 -17.08 -10.11
CA VAL A 486 -37.11 -17.28 -11.37
C VAL A 486 -38.62 -17.29 -11.14
N PRO A 487 -39.42 -16.49 -11.86
CA PRO A 487 -40.89 -16.56 -11.78
C PRO A 487 -41.41 -17.88 -12.37
N GLY A 488 -41.96 -18.79 -11.55
CA GLY A 488 -42.60 -20.01 -12.06
C GLY A 488 -42.90 -21.15 -11.06
N THR A 489 -42.47 -21.07 -9.80
CA THR A 489 -42.80 -22.12 -8.82
C THR A 489 -44.28 -22.08 -8.41
N PRO A 490 -44.95 -23.24 -8.23
CA PRO A 490 -46.41 -23.39 -8.41
C PRO A 490 -47.30 -22.79 -7.31
N GLU A 491 -46.71 -22.18 -6.28
CA GLU A 491 -47.44 -21.61 -5.16
C GLU A 491 -47.31 -20.08 -5.19
N MET A 492 -48.21 -19.39 -5.89
CA MET A 492 -48.84 -18.17 -5.34
C MET A 492 -49.96 -17.56 -6.22
N PRO A 493 -50.95 -16.88 -5.59
CA PRO A 493 -52.14 -16.33 -6.24
C PRO A 493 -51.89 -14.95 -6.88
N ARG A 494 -52.70 -14.60 -7.89
CA ARG A 494 -52.61 -13.34 -8.64
C ARG A 494 -53.22 -12.16 -7.88
N GLY A 495 -52.48 -11.06 -7.74
CA GLY A 495 -53.03 -9.71 -7.45
C GLY A 495 -52.12 -8.79 -6.60
N HIS A 496 -51.73 -7.63 -7.18
CA HIS A 496 -51.04 -6.46 -6.59
C HIS A 496 -49.52 -6.54 -6.29
N PRO A 497 -48.79 -5.39 -6.32
CA PRO A 497 -47.32 -5.38 -6.42
C PRO A 497 -46.72 -5.78 -5.07
N VAL A 498 -45.92 -6.84 -5.07
CA VAL A 498 -45.38 -7.38 -3.81
C VAL A 498 -43.88 -7.20 -3.78
N GLY A 499 -43.42 -6.22 -3.01
CA GLY A 499 -42.04 -6.14 -2.55
C GLY A 499 -41.68 -7.39 -1.76
N LYS A 500 -40.75 -8.19 -2.30
CA LYS A 500 -40.34 -9.46 -1.69
C LYS A 500 -39.14 -9.26 -0.79
N GLN A 501 -39.19 -9.93 0.36
CA GLN A 501 -38.14 -9.96 1.37
C GLN A 501 -37.13 -11.06 0.98
N MET A 502 -35.90 -10.68 0.67
CA MET A 502 -34.81 -11.60 0.34
C MET A 502 -33.81 -11.65 1.50
N SER A 503 -33.33 -12.86 1.84
CA SER A 503 -32.36 -13.09 2.91
C SER A 503 -31.10 -13.75 2.35
N MET A 504 -29.93 -13.16 2.64
CA MET A 504 -28.62 -13.67 2.23
C MET A 504 -27.73 -13.87 3.46
N ARG A 505 -26.93 -14.94 3.48
CA ARG A 505 -25.97 -15.23 4.55
C ARG A 505 -24.58 -14.70 4.17
N ALA A 506 -24.01 -13.82 5.00
CA ALA A 506 -22.66 -13.30 4.80
C ALA A 506 -21.58 -14.41 4.96
N PRO A 507 -20.48 -14.39 4.18
CA PRO A 507 -19.33 -15.27 4.42
C PRO A 507 -18.73 -15.03 5.81
N SER A 508 -18.10 -16.05 6.38
CA SER A 508 -17.69 -16.15 7.80
C SER A 508 -16.58 -15.19 8.26
N SER A 509 -16.33 -14.07 7.60
CA SER A 509 -15.31 -13.08 7.94
C SER A 509 -15.92 -11.70 8.19
N THR A 510 -15.46 -11.02 9.25
CA THR A 510 -15.84 -9.64 9.58
C THR A 510 -15.44 -8.66 8.46
N GLY A 511 -16.39 -7.90 7.92
CA GLY A 511 -16.13 -6.92 6.86
C GLY A 511 -17.30 -5.98 6.57
N ILE A 512 -17.02 -4.89 5.86
CA ILE A 512 -18.02 -3.99 5.26
C ILE A 512 -18.48 -4.62 3.95
N PHE A 513 -19.77 -4.56 3.66
CA PHE A 513 -20.33 -5.06 2.40
C PHE A 513 -21.38 -4.08 1.86
N GLU A 514 -21.58 -4.16 0.54
CA GLU A 514 -22.63 -3.44 -0.19
C GLU A 514 -23.55 -4.46 -0.84
N VAL A 515 -24.87 -4.25 -0.69
CA VAL A 515 -25.89 -5.10 -1.31
C VAL A 515 -26.51 -4.35 -2.48
N TYR A 516 -26.63 -5.03 -3.62
CA TYR A 516 -27.23 -4.49 -4.83
C TYR A 516 -28.45 -5.31 -5.21
N CYS A 517 -29.48 -4.62 -5.72
CA CYS A 517 -30.66 -5.24 -6.29
C CYS A 517 -30.76 -4.90 -7.77
N VAL A 518 -30.90 -5.91 -8.62
CA VAL A 518 -30.90 -5.76 -10.07
C VAL A 518 -32.15 -6.42 -10.64
N VAL A 519 -32.79 -5.74 -11.61
CA VAL A 519 -34.05 -6.14 -12.24
C VAL A 519 -33.79 -6.44 -13.72
N GLY A 520 -34.32 -7.57 -14.21
CA GLY A 520 -34.29 -7.96 -15.63
C GLY A 520 -33.53 -9.27 -15.91
N GLU A 521 -34.08 -10.12 -16.79
CA GLU A 521 -33.53 -11.45 -17.12
C GLU A 521 -32.11 -11.42 -17.68
N ASP A 522 -31.73 -10.39 -18.45
CA ASP A 522 -30.38 -10.26 -19.02
C ASP A 522 -29.31 -10.01 -17.95
N ASN A 523 -29.70 -9.47 -16.79
CA ASN A 523 -28.82 -9.23 -15.65
C ASN A 523 -28.80 -10.40 -14.63
N CYS A 524 -29.55 -11.46 -14.92
CA CYS A 524 -29.85 -12.58 -14.02
C CYS A 524 -29.51 -13.96 -14.61
N ARG A 525 -28.69 -14.06 -15.67
CA ARG A 525 -28.47 -15.34 -16.36
C ARG A 525 -27.39 -16.21 -15.70
N GLY A 526 -27.72 -17.48 -15.48
CA GLY A 526 -26.77 -18.54 -15.17
C GLY A 526 -26.27 -19.27 -16.42
N GLU A 527 -24.97 -19.56 -16.50
CA GLU A 527 -24.39 -20.53 -17.42
C GLU A 527 -23.56 -21.55 -16.61
N GLY A 528 -24.05 -22.79 -16.52
CA GLY A 528 -23.39 -23.86 -15.76
C GLY A 528 -23.44 -23.66 -14.23
N ASP A 529 -22.39 -24.08 -13.52
CA ASP A 529 -22.28 -23.99 -12.05
C ASP A 529 -21.75 -22.62 -11.55
N GLY A 530 -21.86 -21.56 -12.37
CA GLY A 530 -21.34 -20.22 -12.08
C GLY A 530 -22.30 -19.09 -12.50
N TYR A 531 -22.15 -17.92 -11.86
CA TYR A 531 -22.93 -16.70 -12.12
C TYR A 531 -22.02 -15.58 -12.69
N PHE A 532 -22.55 -14.72 -13.58
CA PHE A 532 -21.79 -13.65 -14.24
C PHE A 532 -22.45 -12.26 -14.09
N GLN A 533 -21.62 -11.21 -14.21
CA GLN A 533 -22.01 -9.78 -14.26
C GLN A 533 -22.07 -9.30 -15.72
N TYR A 534 -23.07 -8.48 -16.08
CA TYR A 534 -23.09 -7.70 -17.32
C TYR A 534 -23.11 -6.20 -17.01
N ASP A 535 -21.93 -5.58 -16.91
CA ASP A 535 -21.78 -4.13 -16.68
C ASP A 535 -21.64 -3.32 -17.98
N GLY A 536 -21.95 -3.93 -19.13
CA GLY A 536 -21.92 -3.28 -20.43
C GLY A 536 -20.51 -2.96 -20.97
N LEU A 537 -19.44 -3.49 -20.38
CA LEU A 537 -18.08 -3.25 -20.86
C LEU A 537 -17.09 -4.44 -20.88
N ASP A 538 -17.36 -5.64 -20.33
CA ASP A 538 -16.64 -6.91 -20.63
C ASP A 538 -17.21 -8.09 -19.82
N GLU A 539 -17.08 -9.33 -20.32
CA GLU A 539 -17.45 -10.60 -19.66
C GLU A 539 -16.26 -11.17 -18.86
N TYR A 540 -16.46 -11.56 -17.59
CA TYR A 540 -15.44 -12.24 -16.78
C TYR A 540 -15.87 -13.67 -16.42
N HIS A 541 -15.14 -14.68 -16.91
CA HIS A 541 -15.38 -16.07 -16.57
C HIS A 541 -14.64 -16.51 -15.28
N TRP A 542 -15.32 -17.22 -14.37
CA TRP A 542 -14.74 -17.85 -13.18
C TRP A 542 -14.99 -19.36 -13.18
N HIS A 543 -13.96 -20.15 -12.88
CA HIS A 543 -14.07 -21.58 -12.58
C HIS A 543 -13.69 -21.83 -11.11
N TRP A 544 -14.43 -22.73 -10.45
CA TRP A 544 -14.25 -23.13 -9.05
C TRP A 544 -12.97 -23.94 -8.79
#